data_AF-A0A0C2BN68-F1
#
_entry.id   AF-A0A0C2BN68-F1
#
_cell.length_a   1.000
_cell.length_b   1.000
_cell.length_c   1.000
_cell.angle_alpha   90.00
_cell.angle_beta   90.00
_cell.angle_gamma   90.00
#
_symmetry.space_group_name_H-M   'P 1'
#
loop_
_entity.id
_entity.type
_entity.pdbx_description
1 polymer ?
#
loop_
_entity_poly.entity_id
_entity_poly.type
_entity_poly.pdbx_seq_one_letter_code
_entity_poly.pdbx_strand_id
1 'polypeptide(L)'
;CKWTVEKSEFLEPASFTNWAVCALLTPYDERRLQIKAYLTQLVERARLRGMTVEPASEIFMLKRNTPENIRDWIAAQKAKGRKFLMFLSSNSIKMHSYIKLLEVTFQIPTQEILGNKVDDVVVKRQNQTLDNVLAKINLKLGGVNHNIVLGARPAPNFNWLESKDCLFIGLSISNPPAISQGELDRGATYKMPSVLGWSANCSKNHQNFIGDYVYVQARQVDMMGAKLAKIVVDIIARFRSATANDPRHILLYFSGISEGQWGM
;
A
#
# COMPACT_ATOMS: atom_id res chain seq x y z
N CYS A 1 -8.75 7.85 -20.74
CA CYS A 1 -8.18 6.63 -21.37
C CYS A 1 -8.20 5.47 -20.39
N LYS A 2 -8.60 4.27 -20.83
CA LYS A 2 -8.38 3.02 -20.09
C LYS A 2 -7.38 2.19 -20.90
N TRP A 3 -6.30 1.73 -20.28
CA TRP A 3 -5.34 0.82 -20.90
C TRP A 3 -5.41 -0.54 -20.22
N THR A 4 -5.19 -1.61 -20.98
CA THR A 4 -5.14 -2.98 -20.46
C THR A 4 -3.71 -3.49 -20.50
N VAL A 5 -3.37 -4.35 -19.55
CA VAL A 5 -2.01 -4.82 -19.31
C VAL A 5 -1.79 -6.20 -19.95
N GLU A 6 -2.72 -6.72 -20.75
CA GLU A 6 -2.83 -8.17 -21.05
C GLU A 6 -1.56 -8.85 -21.57
N LYS A 7 -0.66 -8.14 -22.25
CA LYS A 7 0.59 -8.68 -22.82
C LYS A 7 1.87 -7.97 -22.37
N SER A 8 1.84 -7.24 -21.25
CA SER A 8 3.02 -6.53 -20.74
C SER A 8 3.50 -7.08 -19.40
N GLU A 9 4.80 -7.00 -19.17
CA GLU A 9 5.41 -7.30 -17.88
C GLU A 9 5.42 -6.04 -16.99
N PHE A 10 5.70 -6.23 -15.69
CA PHE A 10 6.01 -5.08 -14.84
C PHE A 10 7.35 -4.48 -15.24
N LEU A 11 7.49 -3.15 -15.11
CA LEU A 11 8.74 -2.45 -15.43
C LEU A 11 9.93 -2.98 -14.62
N GLU A 12 9.73 -3.16 -13.31
CA GLU A 12 10.68 -3.79 -12.40
C GLU A 12 9.92 -4.89 -11.65
N PRO A 13 9.95 -6.14 -12.13
CA PRO A 13 9.25 -7.24 -11.49
C PRO A 13 10.00 -7.70 -10.23
N ALA A 14 9.28 -7.80 -9.12
CA ALA A 14 9.82 -8.24 -7.84
C ALA A 14 9.90 -9.77 -7.72
N SER A 15 10.74 -10.24 -6.80
CA SER A 15 10.83 -11.65 -6.42
C SER A 15 9.78 -12.01 -5.36
N PHE A 16 8.77 -12.79 -5.75
CA PHE A 16 7.73 -13.32 -4.88
C PHE A 16 8.09 -14.71 -4.35
N THR A 17 9.01 -14.75 -3.39
CA THR A 17 9.59 -15.98 -2.82
C THR A 17 9.44 -16.01 -1.30
N ASN A 18 9.56 -17.21 -0.71
CA ASN A 18 9.45 -17.41 0.74
C ASN A 18 8.20 -16.76 1.38
N TRP A 19 7.02 -17.14 0.89
CA TRP A 19 5.72 -16.60 1.30
C TRP A 19 4.78 -17.72 1.78
N ALA A 20 3.77 -17.34 2.57
CA ALA A 20 2.80 -18.28 3.14
C ALA A 20 1.36 -17.77 3.00
N VAL A 21 0.40 -18.69 3.03
CA VAL A 21 -1.03 -18.42 2.91
C VAL A 21 -1.76 -18.81 4.19
N CYS A 22 -2.63 -17.94 4.68
CA CYS A 22 -3.57 -18.23 5.74
C CYS A 22 -5.00 -18.10 5.21
N ALA A 23 -5.80 -19.16 5.32
CA ALA A 23 -7.21 -19.17 4.95
C ALA A 23 -8.07 -18.90 6.20
N LEU A 24 -8.82 -17.80 6.16
CA LEU A 24 -9.81 -17.38 7.16
C LEU A 24 -11.20 -17.64 6.58
N LEU A 25 -11.69 -18.87 6.67
CA LEU A 25 -12.93 -19.26 5.97
C LEU A 25 -14.07 -19.59 6.95
N THR A 26 -15.30 -19.41 6.46
CA THR A 26 -16.49 -20.03 7.04
C THR A 26 -16.58 -21.51 6.62
N PRO A 27 -17.30 -22.37 7.35
CA PRO A 27 -17.49 -23.77 6.95
C PRO A 27 -18.17 -23.95 5.58
N TYR A 28 -18.89 -22.94 5.11
CA TYR A 28 -19.47 -22.94 3.76
C TYR A 28 -18.39 -22.69 2.70
N ASP A 29 -17.64 -21.60 2.85
CA ASP A 29 -16.60 -21.24 1.88
C ASP A 29 -15.41 -22.21 1.88
N GLU A 30 -15.10 -22.85 3.02
CA GLU A 30 -14.07 -23.90 3.09
C GLU A 30 -14.32 -25.05 2.11
N ARG A 31 -15.59 -25.42 1.91
CA ARG A 31 -15.99 -26.50 0.99
C ARG A 31 -16.10 -26.06 -0.46
N ARG A 32 -16.28 -24.76 -0.70
CA ARG A 32 -16.64 -24.21 -2.02
C ARG A 32 -15.49 -23.47 -2.70
N LEU A 33 -14.70 -22.70 -1.94
CA LEU A 33 -13.65 -21.87 -2.50
C LEU A 33 -12.47 -22.73 -2.97
N GLN A 34 -12.12 -22.56 -4.23
CA GLN A 34 -11.02 -23.29 -4.85
C GLN A 34 -9.68 -22.58 -4.59
N ILE A 35 -9.23 -22.57 -3.34
CA ILE A 35 -7.99 -21.89 -2.91
C ILE A 35 -6.79 -22.34 -3.74
N LYS A 36 -6.60 -23.66 -3.91
CA LYS A 36 -5.46 -24.21 -4.64
C LYS A 36 -5.47 -23.75 -6.10
N ALA A 37 -6.62 -23.79 -6.77
CA ALA A 37 -6.75 -23.34 -8.15
C ALA A 37 -6.44 -21.84 -8.30
N TYR A 38 -6.92 -21.02 -7.36
CA TYR A 38 -6.61 -19.60 -7.32
C TYR A 38 -5.10 -19.33 -7.17
N LEU A 39 -4.43 -20.03 -6.24
CA LEU A 39 -3.00 -19.86 -6.02
C LEU A 39 -2.18 -20.32 -7.24
N THR A 40 -2.58 -21.39 -7.91
CA THR A 40 -1.96 -21.82 -9.17
C THR A 40 -2.08 -20.73 -10.23
N GLN A 41 -3.29 -20.20 -10.47
CA GLN A 41 -3.50 -19.13 -11.45
C GLN A 41 -2.75 -17.84 -11.08
N LEU A 42 -2.68 -17.50 -9.79
CA LEU A 42 -1.90 -16.35 -9.32
C LEU A 42 -0.41 -16.51 -9.66
N VAL A 43 0.17 -17.68 -9.38
CA VAL A 43 1.59 -17.98 -9.67
C VAL A 43 1.85 -17.94 -11.19
N GLU A 44 1.00 -18.57 -11.99
CA GLU A 44 1.10 -18.54 -13.45
C GLU A 44 1.01 -17.11 -13.98
N ARG A 45 0.03 -16.34 -13.50
CA ARG A 45 -0.15 -14.94 -13.91
C ARG A 45 1.01 -14.06 -13.46
N ALA A 46 1.60 -14.30 -12.29
CA ALA A 46 2.79 -13.58 -11.81
C ALA A 46 3.99 -13.80 -12.74
N ARG A 47 4.21 -15.03 -13.20
CA ARG A 47 5.27 -15.35 -14.19
C ARG A 47 5.04 -14.62 -15.51
N LEU A 48 3.80 -14.57 -15.99
CA LEU A 48 3.43 -13.80 -17.19
C LEU A 48 3.64 -12.28 -17.03
N ARG A 49 3.78 -11.79 -15.79
CA ARG A 49 4.09 -10.39 -15.48
C ARG A 49 5.59 -10.15 -15.22
N GLY A 50 6.43 -11.14 -15.51
CA GLY A 50 7.89 -11.07 -15.33
C GLY A 50 8.36 -11.35 -13.90
N MET A 51 7.47 -11.65 -12.96
CA MET A 51 7.87 -11.91 -11.56
C MET A 51 8.54 -13.27 -11.41
N THR A 52 9.61 -13.31 -10.63
CA THR A 52 10.16 -14.58 -10.13
C THR A 52 9.30 -15.05 -8.97
N VAL A 53 8.62 -16.19 -9.09
CA VAL A 53 7.67 -16.67 -8.09
C VAL A 53 7.86 -18.15 -7.75
N GLU A 54 7.95 -18.42 -6.46
CA GLU A 54 7.94 -19.76 -5.88
C GLU A 54 6.52 -20.17 -5.45
N PRO A 55 6.22 -21.48 -5.36
CA PRO A 55 5.02 -21.93 -4.68
C PRO A 55 4.96 -21.42 -3.23
N ALA A 56 3.74 -21.20 -2.72
CA ALA A 56 3.54 -20.90 -1.32
C ALA A 56 4.17 -21.99 -0.45
N SER A 57 4.98 -21.60 0.52
CA SER A 57 5.68 -22.56 1.38
C SER A 57 4.74 -23.26 2.38
N GLU A 58 3.58 -22.67 2.64
CA GLU A 58 2.56 -23.23 3.52
C GLU A 58 1.19 -22.66 3.11
N ILE A 59 0.15 -23.50 3.13
CA ILE A 59 -1.24 -23.08 3.07
C ILE A 59 -1.91 -23.57 4.34
N PHE A 60 -2.15 -22.66 5.27
CA PHE A 60 -2.71 -22.96 6.58
C PHE A 60 -4.18 -22.56 6.64
N MET A 61 -5.04 -23.47 7.09
CA MET A 61 -6.45 -23.15 7.36
C MET A 61 -6.66 -22.95 8.86
N LEU A 62 -7.10 -21.75 9.25
CA LEU A 62 -7.38 -21.45 10.64
C LEU A 62 -8.70 -22.10 11.06
N LYS A 63 -8.63 -23.02 12.03
CA LYS A 63 -9.83 -23.67 12.62
C LYS A 63 -10.75 -22.66 13.31
N ARG A 64 -10.19 -21.59 13.87
CA ARG A 64 -10.91 -20.50 14.54
C ARG A 64 -10.27 -19.18 14.17
N ASN A 65 -11.07 -18.29 13.58
CA ASN A 65 -10.63 -16.98 13.09
C ASN A 65 -10.64 -15.95 14.23
N THR A 66 -9.92 -16.20 15.32
CA THR A 66 -9.77 -15.25 16.45
C THR A 66 -8.56 -14.35 16.26
N PRO A 67 -8.56 -13.12 16.81
CA PRO A 67 -7.42 -12.21 16.75
C PRO A 67 -6.11 -12.87 17.24
N GLU A 68 -6.16 -13.61 18.34
CA GLU A 68 -5.01 -14.27 18.95
C GLU A 68 -4.39 -15.30 18.00
N ASN A 69 -5.22 -16.15 17.38
CA ASN A 69 -4.73 -17.16 16.45
C ASN A 69 -4.09 -16.54 15.20
N ILE A 70 -4.64 -15.42 14.70
CA ILE A 70 -4.06 -14.71 13.55
C ILE A 70 -2.69 -14.12 13.94
N ARG A 71 -2.61 -13.50 15.12
CA ARG A 71 -1.36 -12.96 15.67
C ARG A 71 -0.30 -14.05 15.84
N ASP A 72 -0.67 -15.16 16.44
CA ASP A 72 0.25 -16.29 16.69
C ASP A 72 0.75 -16.90 15.38
N TRP A 73 -0.13 -17.03 14.37
CA TRP A 73 0.28 -17.49 13.06
C TRP A 73 1.26 -16.52 12.39
N ILE A 74 0.99 -15.20 12.38
CA ILE A 74 1.94 -14.21 11.83
C ILE A 74 3.27 -14.25 12.58
N ALA A 75 3.25 -14.34 13.91
CA ALA A 75 4.46 -14.44 14.73
C ALA A 75 5.29 -15.68 14.36
N ALA A 76 4.64 -16.84 14.19
CA ALA A 76 5.30 -18.06 13.76
C ALA A 76 5.90 -17.93 12.35
N GLN A 77 5.21 -17.27 11.42
CA GLN A 77 5.75 -17.03 10.08
C GLN A 77 6.91 -16.01 10.10
N LYS A 78 6.90 -15.03 11.00
CA LYS A 78 8.06 -14.13 11.24
C LYS A 78 9.27 -14.92 11.72
N ALA A 79 9.09 -15.84 12.67
CA ALA A 79 10.17 -16.70 13.15
C ALA A 79 10.74 -17.60 12.04
N LYS A 80 9.91 -18.03 11.08
CA LYS A 80 10.33 -18.75 9.86
C LYS A 80 10.99 -17.84 8.80
N GLY A 81 11.11 -16.53 9.05
CA GLY A 81 11.70 -15.58 8.11
C GLY A 81 10.88 -15.33 6.85
N ARG A 82 9.55 -15.56 6.87
CA ARG A 82 8.69 -15.32 5.70
C ARG A 82 8.74 -13.85 5.29
N LYS A 83 8.76 -13.61 3.98
CA LYS A 83 8.85 -12.26 3.39
C LYS A 83 7.49 -11.66 3.06
N PHE A 84 6.46 -12.49 2.91
CA PHE A 84 5.13 -12.05 2.51
C PHE A 84 4.06 -13.02 3.01
N LEU A 85 2.92 -12.50 3.45
CA LEU A 85 1.78 -13.30 3.91
C LEU A 85 0.52 -12.97 3.12
N MET A 86 -0.15 -13.99 2.62
CA MET A 86 -1.43 -13.84 1.93
C MET A 86 -2.56 -14.35 2.81
N PHE A 87 -3.64 -13.58 2.92
CA PHE A 87 -4.87 -13.98 3.60
C PHE A 87 -5.96 -14.25 2.57
N LEU A 88 -6.63 -15.39 2.66
CA LEU A 88 -7.82 -15.70 1.87
C LEU A 88 -9.02 -15.75 2.81
N SER A 89 -9.86 -14.74 2.77
CA SER A 89 -10.89 -14.51 3.78
C SER A 89 -12.30 -14.64 3.21
N SER A 90 -13.20 -15.33 3.92
CA SER A 90 -14.64 -15.21 3.63
C SER A 90 -15.10 -13.77 3.78
N ASN A 91 -16.01 -13.33 2.91
CA ASN A 91 -16.48 -11.93 2.86
C ASN A 91 -17.11 -11.44 4.18
N SER A 92 -17.68 -12.36 4.97
CA SER A 92 -18.30 -12.08 6.27
C SER A 92 -17.29 -11.85 7.39
N ILE A 93 -16.04 -12.30 7.24
CA ILE A 93 -15.00 -12.15 8.27
C ILE A 93 -14.38 -10.76 8.17
N LYS A 94 -14.39 -10.02 9.28
CA LYS A 94 -13.94 -8.62 9.35
C LYS A 94 -12.63 -8.49 10.16
N MET A 95 -11.54 -9.04 9.61
CA MET A 95 -10.21 -9.01 10.24
C MET A 95 -9.21 -8.08 9.52
N HIS A 96 -9.63 -7.40 8.45
CA HIS A 96 -8.76 -6.57 7.61
C HIS A 96 -7.91 -5.57 8.41
N SER A 97 -8.55 -4.72 9.22
CA SER A 97 -7.87 -3.68 10.00
C SER A 97 -6.89 -4.27 11.01
N TYR A 98 -7.23 -5.42 11.60
CA TYR A 98 -6.36 -6.11 12.54
C TYR A 98 -5.14 -6.73 11.85
N ILE A 99 -5.33 -7.38 10.68
CA ILE A 99 -4.23 -7.88 9.86
C ILE A 99 -3.27 -6.73 9.49
N LYS A 100 -3.80 -5.53 9.17
CA LYS A 100 -2.98 -4.34 8.88
C LYS A 100 -2.25 -3.78 10.09
N LEU A 101 -2.83 -3.83 11.27
CA LEU A 101 -2.11 -3.54 12.51
C LEU A 101 -0.94 -4.52 12.72
N LEU A 102 -1.17 -5.81 12.49
CA LEU A 102 -0.13 -6.84 12.65
C LEU A 102 0.97 -6.74 11.56
N GLU A 103 0.64 -6.32 10.34
CA GLU A 103 1.62 -6.03 9.28
C GLU A 103 2.67 -5.01 9.74
N VAL A 104 2.22 -3.91 10.37
CA VAL A 104 3.11 -2.90 10.96
C VAL A 104 3.83 -3.44 12.20
N THR A 105 3.15 -4.22 13.03
CA THR A 105 3.74 -4.77 14.27
C THR A 105 4.87 -5.76 13.99
N PHE A 106 4.67 -6.69 13.05
CA PHE A 106 5.64 -7.73 12.73
C PHE A 106 6.57 -7.39 11.56
N GLN A 107 6.32 -6.28 10.86
CA GLN A 107 7.10 -5.84 9.71
C GLN A 107 7.19 -6.95 8.65
N ILE A 108 6.03 -7.50 8.26
CA ILE A 108 5.89 -8.42 7.14
C ILE A 108 4.71 -7.96 6.28
N PRO A 109 4.93 -7.62 4.99
CA PRO A 109 3.85 -7.24 4.09
C PRO A 109 2.76 -8.32 3.99
N THR A 110 1.50 -7.89 4.03
CA THR A 110 0.34 -8.78 3.89
C THR A 110 -0.57 -8.37 2.74
N GLN A 111 -1.23 -9.35 2.12
CA GLN A 111 -2.31 -9.09 1.17
C GLN A 111 -3.51 -9.99 1.46
N GLU A 112 -4.65 -9.37 1.77
CA GLU A 112 -5.92 -10.07 1.93
C GLU A 112 -6.69 -10.10 0.61
N ILE A 113 -7.25 -11.27 0.30
CA ILE A 113 -8.09 -11.55 -0.85
C ILE A 113 -9.41 -12.11 -0.32
N LEU A 114 -10.52 -11.48 -0.71
CA LEU A 114 -11.84 -11.92 -0.29
C LEU A 114 -12.34 -13.09 -1.14
N GLY A 115 -13.19 -13.95 -0.56
CA GLY A 115 -13.73 -15.14 -1.22
C GLY A 115 -14.40 -14.86 -2.57
N ASN A 116 -15.15 -13.76 -2.68
CA ASN A 116 -15.72 -13.37 -3.98
C ASN A 116 -14.67 -13.05 -5.05
N LYS A 117 -13.47 -12.60 -4.66
CA LYS A 117 -12.36 -12.35 -5.58
C LYS A 117 -11.66 -13.63 -6.00
N VAL A 118 -11.66 -14.65 -5.15
CA VAL A 118 -11.26 -16.01 -5.52
C VAL A 118 -12.21 -16.55 -6.60
N ASP A 119 -13.52 -16.40 -6.41
CA ASP A 119 -14.53 -16.83 -7.40
C ASP A 119 -14.46 -16.04 -8.71
N ASP A 120 -14.28 -14.72 -8.65
CA ASP A 120 -14.12 -13.87 -9.84
C ASP A 120 -12.97 -14.38 -10.74
N VAL A 121 -11.91 -14.90 -10.14
CA VAL A 121 -10.77 -15.46 -10.87
C VAL A 121 -11.05 -16.89 -11.34
N VAL A 122 -11.36 -17.80 -10.42
CA VAL A 122 -11.41 -19.23 -10.74
C VAL A 122 -12.65 -19.60 -11.55
N VAL A 123 -13.81 -19.01 -11.22
CA VAL A 123 -15.09 -19.34 -11.84
C VAL A 123 -15.37 -18.43 -13.02
N LYS A 124 -15.18 -17.11 -12.85
CA LYS A 124 -15.52 -16.12 -13.88
C LYS A 124 -14.37 -15.75 -14.81
N ARG A 125 -13.17 -16.31 -14.60
CA ARG A 125 -11.97 -16.07 -15.43
C ARG A 125 -11.60 -14.60 -15.56
N GLN A 126 -11.83 -13.80 -14.52
CA GLN A 126 -11.52 -12.37 -14.52
C GLN A 126 -10.03 -12.12 -14.26
N ASN A 127 -9.21 -12.29 -15.29
CA ASN A 127 -7.74 -12.10 -15.21
C ASN A 127 -7.34 -10.70 -14.71
N GLN A 128 -8.14 -9.66 -14.96
CA GLN A 128 -7.88 -8.31 -14.45
C GLN A 128 -7.86 -8.25 -12.91
N THR A 129 -8.63 -9.10 -12.23
CA THR A 129 -8.62 -9.20 -10.77
C THR A 129 -7.27 -9.72 -10.28
N LEU A 130 -6.68 -10.72 -10.95
CA LEU A 130 -5.33 -11.19 -10.65
C LEU A 130 -4.28 -10.11 -10.92
N ASP A 131 -4.38 -9.42 -12.05
CA ASP A 131 -3.42 -8.36 -12.41
C ASP A 131 -3.42 -7.23 -11.37
N ASN A 132 -4.60 -6.83 -10.89
CA ASN A 132 -4.72 -5.82 -9.83
C ASN A 132 -4.13 -6.30 -8.49
N VAL A 133 -4.23 -7.59 -8.18
CA VAL A 133 -3.61 -8.18 -6.98
C VAL A 133 -2.10 -8.22 -7.13
N LEU A 134 -1.59 -8.71 -8.27
CA LEU A 134 -0.17 -8.80 -8.56
C LEU A 134 0.49 -7.42 -8.60
N ALA A 135 -0.17 -6.41 -9.14
CA ALA A 135 0.30 -5.03 -9.10
C ALA A 135 0.53 -4.53 -7.66
N LYS A 136 -0.32 -4.93 -6.70
CA LYS A 136 -0.15 -4.61 -5.28
C LYS A 136 0.98 -5.42 -4.65
N ILE A 137 1.10 -6.70 -4.99
CA ILE A 137 2.17 -7.59 -4.48
C ILE A 137 3.53 -7.09 -4.97
N ASN A 138 3.64 -6.76 -6.26
CA ASN A 138 4.87 -6.26 -6.88
C ASN A 138 5.39 -5.02 -6.15
N LEU A 139 4.52 -4.00 -5.95
CA LEU A 139 4.87 -2.79 -5.20
C LEU A 139 5.30 -3.09 -3.76
N LYS A 140 4.58 -3.98 -3.05
CA LYS A 140 4.91 -4.36 -1.66
C LYS A 140 6.24 -5.08 -1.53
N LEU A 141 6.70 -5.73 -2.60
CA LEU A 141 7.98 -6.42 -2.67
C LEU A 141 9.07 -5.53 -3.29
N GLY A 142 8.79 -4.24 -3.50
CA GLY A 142 9.75 -3.24 -3.98
C GLY A 142 9.89 -3.16 -5.51
N GLY A 143 9.04 -3.86 -6.26
CA GLY A 143 8.97 -3.73 -7.72
C GLY A 143 8.24 -2.48 -8.17
N VAL A 144 8.35 -2.15 -9.46
CA VAL A 144 7.69 -1.01 -10.11
C VAL A 144 6.82 -1.53 -11.24
N ASN A 145 5.54 -1.15 -11.25
CA ASN A 145 4.60 -1.68 -12.23
C ASN A 145 4.76 -1.01 -13.61
N HIS A 146 4.87 0.31 -13.63
CA HIS A 146 4.99 1.12 -14.84
C HIS A 146 5.60 2.48 -14.50
N ASN A 147 6.25 3.09 -15.50
CA ASN A 147 6.61 4.50 -15.49
C ASN A 147 5.77 5.23 -16.53
N ILE A 148 5.55 6.52 -16.29
CA ILE A 148 4.96 7.42 -17.27
C ILE A 148 6.06 7.82 -18.25
N VAL A 149 5.74 7.74 -19.53
CA VAL A 149 6.58 8.19 -20.64
C VAL A 149 5.82 9.25 -21.43
N LEU A 150 6.52 10.29 -21.87
CA LEU A 150 5.92 11.31 -22.72
C LEU A 150 5.78 10.75 -24.14
N GLY A 151 4.54 10.69 -24.65
CA GLY A 151 4.27 10.21 -26.01
C GLY A 151 4.69 11.20 -27.11
N ALA A 152 5.03 12.43 -26.73
CA ALA A 152 5.58 13.47 -27.60
C ALA A 152 6.76 14.14 -26.92
N ARG A 153 7.70 14.66 -27.70
CA ARG A 153 8.84 15.40 -27.16
C ARG A 153 8.32 16.58 -26.33
N PRO A 154 8.74 16.71 -25.06
CA PRO A 154 8.31 17.84 -24.24
C PRO A 154 8.72 19.17 -24.89
N ALA A 155 8.01 20.24 -24.52
CA ALA A 155 8.43 21.60 -24.86
C ALA A 155 9.89 21.83 -24.40
N PRO A 156 10.66 22.67 -25.10
CA PRO A 156 11.99 23.06 -24.62
C PRO A 156 11.90 23.52 -23.16
N ASN A 157 12.71 22.93 -22.28
CA ASN A 157 12.75 23.13 -20.82
C ASN A 157 11.64 22.44 -19.98
N PHE A 158 10.81 21.57 -20.55
CA PHE A 158 9.76 20.86 -19.81
C PHE A 158 10.07 19.37 -19.62
N ASN A 159 11.16 19.02 -18.92
CA ASN A 159 11.53 17.60 -18.70
C ASN A 159 11.43 17.11 -17.25
N TRP A 160 10.58 17.72 -16.43
CA TRP A 160 10.47 17.36 -15.01
C TRP A 160 10.05 15.91 -14.77
N LEU A 161 9.29 15.31 -15.70
CA LEU A 161 8.81 13.94 -15.56
C LEU A 161 9.93 12.90 -15.73
N GLU A 162 10.90 13.15 -16.62
CA GLU A 162 12.08 12.30 -16.79
C GLU A 162 13.25 12.75 -15.91
N SER A 163 13.18 13.96 -15.34
CA SER A 163 14.27 14.50 -14.54
C SER A 163 14.44 13.73 -13.23
N LYS A 164 15.69 13.36 -12.94
CA LYS A 164 16.07 12.63 -11.74
C LYS A 164 16.43 13.54 -10.56
N ASP A 165 16.30 14.86 -10.73
CA ASP A 165 16.56 15.90 -9.72
C ASP A 165 15.28 16.65 -9.30
N CYS A 166 14.11 16.15 -9.72
CA CYS A 166 12.81 16.70 -9.38
C CYS A 166 12.14 15.85 -8.28
N LEU A 167 11.91 16.46 -7.12
CA LEU A 167 11.29 15.84 -5.96
C LEU A 167 9.80 16.19 -5.90
N PHE A 168 8.96 15.18 -6.01
CA PHE A 168 7.51 15.27 -5.85
C PHE A 168 7.15 14.87 -4.43
N ILE A 169 6.38 15.70 -3.74
CA ILE A 169 5.88 15.41 -2.39
C ILE A 169 4.38 15.64 -2.36
N GLY A 170 3.62 14.60 -2.06
CA GLY A 170 2.20 14.67 -1.71
C GLY A 170 2.04 14.65 -0.19
N LEU A 171 1.22 15.56 0.34
CA LEU A 171 0.91 15.70 1.76
C LEU A 171 -0.61 15.68 1.92
N SER A 172 -1.11 14.92 2.88
CA SER A 172 -2.53 14.85 3.18
C SER A 172 -2.78 14.78 4.68
N ILE A 173 -3.73 15.57 5.16
CA ILE A 173 -4.16 15.56 6.57
C ILE A 173 -5.52 14.87 6.67
N SER A 174 -5.61 13.91 7.59
CA SER A 174 -6.88 13.32 8.02
C SER A 174 -7.19 13.77 9.44
N ASN A 175 -8.26 14.52 9.61
CA ASN A 175 -8.71 15.03 10.90
C ASN A 175 -9.75 14.10 11.54
N PRO A 176 -9.81 14.03 12.89
CA PRO A 176 -10.92 13.39 13.57
C PRO A 176 -12.25 14.10 13.29
N PRO A 177 -13.40 13.42 13.53
CA PRO A 177 -14.73 14.02 13.43
C PRO A 177 -14.81 15.35 14.18
N ALA A 178 -15.56 16.32 13.63
CA ALA A 178 -15.73 17.61 14.28
C ALA A 178 -16.48 17.43 15.60
N ILE A 179 -16.07 18.17 16.62
CA ILE A 179 -16.84 18.35 17.85
C ILE A 179 -17.60 19.66 17.70
N SER A 180 -18.90 19.68 18.00
CA SER A 180 -19.69 20.90 17.94
C SER A 180 -19.28 21.88 19.06
N GLN A 181 -19.53 23.17 18.86
CA GLN A 181 -19.21 24.19 19.88
C GLN A 181 -19.89 23.88 21.23
N GLY A 182 -21.17 23.49 21.20
CA GLY A 182 -21.89 23.13 22.43
C GLY A 182 -21.37 21.87 23.13
N GLU A 183 -20.67 20.98 22.42
CA GLU A 183 -19.98 19.85 23.04
C GLU A 183 -18.62 20.28 23.63
N LEU A 184 -17.87 21.15 22.95
CA LEU A 184 -16.65 21.75 23.49
C LEU A 184 -16.93 22.53 24.78
N ASP A 185 -18.02 23.29 24.81
CA ASP A 185 -18.46 24.07 25.97
C ASP A 185 -18.84 23.15 27.16
N ARG A 186 -19.22 21.89 26.88
CA ARG A 186 -19.46 20.83 27.87
C ARG A 186 -18.20 20.03 28.23
N GLY A 187 -17.02 20.50 27.79
CA GLY A 187 -15.73 19.87 28.08
C GLY A 187 -15.39 18.68 27.20
N ALA A 188 -16.07 18.47 26.06
CA ALA A 188 -15.68 17.43 25.13
C ALA A 188 -14.30 17.70 24.55
N THR A 189 -13.49 16.65 24.42
CA THR A 189 -12.13 16.71 23.85
C THR A 189 -11.96 15.69 22.74
N TYR A 190 -11.10 16.01 21.78
CA TYR A 190 -10.74 15.08 20.73
C TYR A 190 -10.00 13.86 21.31
N LYS A 191 -10.55 12.67 21.11
CA LYS A 191 -9.96 11.41 21.58
C LYS A 191 -8.96 10.77 20.60
N MET A 192 -8.89 11.29 19.38
CA MET A 192 -8.02 10.78 18.31
C MET A 192 -7.17 11.92 17.76
N PRO A 193 -5.88 11.68 17.49
CA PRO A 193 -5.02 12.66 16.83
C PRO A 193 -5.45 12.86 15.36
N SER A 194 -4.98 13.94 14.75
CA SER A 194 -4.96 14.02 13.29
C SER A 194 -3.76 13.24 12.75
N VAL A 195 -3.87 12.73 11.52
CA VAL A 195 -2.80 12.00 10.84
C VAL A 195 -2.34 12.82 9.65
N LEU A 196 -1.06 13.14 9.60
CA LEU A 196 -0.40 13.71 8.43
C LEU A 196 0.33 12.60 7.70
N GLY A 197 -0.22 12.18 6.56
CA GLY A 197 0.43 11.27 5.63
C GLY A 197 1.22 12.05 4.60
N TRP A 198 2.37 11.51 4.21
CA TRP A 198 3.14 12.01 3.09
C TRP A 198 3.54 10.89 2.14
N SER A 199 3.76 11.23 0.89
CA SER A 199 4.34 10.35 -0.11
C SER A 199 5.27 11.12 -1.04
N ALA A 200 6.43 10.56 -1.35
CA ALA A 200 7.41 11.22 -2.20
C ALA A 200 8.19 10.20 -3.05
N ASN A 201 8.72 10.66 -4.19
CA ASN A 201 9.51 9.84 -5.12
C ASN A 201 10.95 9.58 -4.64
N CYS A 202 11.10 9.15 -3.38
CA CYS A 202 12.37 8.90 -2.71
C CYS A 202 12.82 7.44 -2.88
N SER A 203 12.89 6.96 -4.11
CA SER A 203 13.36 5.60 -4.42
C SER A 203 14.37 5.61 -5.56
N LYS A 204 15.04 4.48 -5.80
CA LYS A 204 16.00 4.35 -6.93
C LYS A 204 15.36 4.70 -8.27
N ASN A 205 14.10 4.30 -8.46
CA ASN A 205 13.29 4.74 -9.59
C ASN A 205 12.64 6.09 -9.24
N HIS A 206 12.97 7.12 -10.01
CA HIS A 206 12.55 8.51 -9.77
C HIS A 206 11.04 8.75 -9.95
N GLN A 207 10.28 7.79 -10.49
CA GLN A 207 8.81 7.87 -10.58
C GLN A 207 8.10 6.99 -9.56
N ASN A 208 8.84 6.22 -8.75
CA ASN A 208 8.27 5.37 -7.72
C ASN A 208 8.21 6.11 -6.38
N PHE A 209 7.06 6.00 -5.73
CA PHE A 209 6.73 6.76 -4.52
C PHE A 209 6.73 5.84 -3.29
N ILE A 210 7.37 6.32 -2.23
CA ILE A 210 7.24 5.77 -0.89
C ILE A 210 6.45 6.75 -0.04
N GLY A 211 6.02 6.34 1.16
CA GLY A 211 5.29 7.21 2.05
C GLY A 211 5.36 6.74 3.49
N ASP A 212 4.98 7.66 4.37
CA ASP A 212 4.92 7.44 5.81
C ASP A 212 3.87 8.39 6.40
N TYR A 213 3.65 8.31 7.70
CA TYR A 213 2.72 9.19 8.39
C TYR A 213 3.23 9.58 9.77
N VAL A 214 2.73 10.71 10.28
CA VAL A 214 2.95 11.13 11.66
C VAL A 214 1.63 11.51 12.31
N TYR A 215 1.54 11.26 13.61
CA TYR A 215 0.43 11.75 14.42
C TYR A 215 0.71 13.18 14.85
N VAL A 216 -0.32 14.02 14.76
CA VAL A 216 -0.28 15.41 15.19
C VAL A 216 -1.49 15.71 16.08
N GLN A 217 -1.47 16.87 16.73
CA GLN A 217 -2.60 17.29 17.54
C GLN A 217 -3.86 17.39 16.69
N ALA A 218 -4.98 16.93 17.25
CA ALA A 218 -6.27 16.95 16.59
C ALA A 218 -6.62 18.36 16.09
N ARG A 219 -6.94 18.47 14.79
CA ARG A 219 -7.32 19.72 14.11
C ARG A 219 -6.36 20.88 14.38
N GLN A 220 -5.06 20.60 14.48
CA GLN A 220 -4.04 21.63 14.62
C GLN A 220 -4.12 22.60 13.43
N VAL A 221 -4.35 23.89 13.72
CA VAL A 221 -4.52 24.96 12.72
C VAL A 221 -3.18 25.32 12.07
N ASP A 222 -2.12 25.44 12.86
CA ASP A 222 -0.75 25.69 12.40
C ASP A 222 -0.01 24.37 12.09
N MET A 223 -0.48 23.64 11.08
CA MET A 223 0.22 22.46 10.56
C MET A 223 1.34 22.83 9.59
N MET A 224 1.31 24.06 9.04
CA MET A 224 2.24 24.54 8.02
C MET A 224 3.57 25.06 8.59
N GLY A 225 3.69 25.19 9.92
CA GLY A 225 4.93 25.62 10.59
C GLY A 225 6.04 24.56 10.71
N ALA A 226 6.76 24.59 11.83
CA ALA A 226 8.02 23.85 12.03
C ALA A 226 7.94 22.32 11.84
N LYS A 227 6.77 21.70 12.07
CA LYS A 227 6.58 20.24 11.89
C LYS A 227 6.62 19.85 10.41
N LEU A 228 5.96 20.61 9.54
CA LEU A 228 6.00 20.39 8.11
C LEU A 228 7.43 20.59 7.58
N ALA A 229 8.11 21.65 8.03
CA ALA A 229 9.50 21.90 7.66
C ALA A 229 10.40 20.70 8.01
N LYS A 230 10.25 20.13 9.21
CA LYS A 230 10.98 18.93 9.63
C LYS A 230 10.69 17.73 8.71
N ILE A 231 9.42 17.47 8.40
CA ILE A 231 9.04 16.37 7.51
C ILE A 231 9.65 16.54 6.12
N VAL A 232 9.62 17.76 5.57
CA VAL A 232 10.22 18.04 4.26
C VAL A 232 11.74 17.83 4.29
N VAL A 233 12.43 18.26 5.35
CA VAL A 233 13.87 17.99 5.53
C VAL A 233 14.16 16.49 5.57
N ASP A 234 13.37 15.72 6.32
CA ASP A 234 13.51 14.26 6.40
C ASP A 234 13.27 13.60 5.02
N ILE A 235 12.30 14.09 4.24
CA ILE A 235 12.02 13.62 2.88
C ILE A 235 13.18 13.93 1.94
N ILE A 236 13.75 15.15 2.00
CA ILE A 236 14.94 15.52 1.21
C ILE A 236 16.12 14.62 1.55
N ALA A 237 16.35 14.32 2.83
CA ALA A 237 17.40 13.40 3.26
C ALA A 237 17.19 11.98 2.69
N ARG A 238 15.93 11.50 2.67
CA ARG A 238 15.58 10.21 2.05
C ARG A 238 15.80 10.21 0.55
N PHE A 239 15.45 11.29 -0.14
CA PHE A 239 15.68 11.45 -1.58
C PHE A 239 17.18 11.39 -1.92
N ARG A 240 18.02 12.11 -1.17
CA ARG A 240 19.48 12.09 -1.30
C ARG A 240 20.10 10.74 -1.01
N SER A 241 19.49 9.97 -0.11
CA SER A 241 19.96 8.61 0.22
C SER A 241 19.56 7.59 -0.86
N ALA A 242 18.45 7.83 -1.56
CA ALA A 242 17.90 6.92 -2.56
C ALA A 242 18.41 7.19 -3.99
N THR A 243 18.90 8.41 -4.26
CA THR A 243 19.32 8.86 -5.59
C THR A 243 20.74 9.46 -5.54
N ALA A 244 21.41 9.53 -6.68
CA ALA A 244 22.73 10.18 -6.78
C ALA A 244 22.66 11.71 -6.96
N ASN A 245 21.45 12.29 -6.98
CA ASN A 245 21.24 13.70 -7.29
C ASN A 245 20.67 14.45 -6.08
N ASP A 246 21.02 15.72 -5.98
CA ASP A 246 20.30 16.65 -5.11
C ASP A 246 19.02 17.13 -5.80
N PRO A 247 17.92 17.35 -5.05
CA PRO A 247 16.71 17.89 -5.62
C PRO A 247 16.93 19.36 -5.99
N ARG A 248 16.78 19.70 -7.28
CA ARG A 248 16.83 21.09 -7.80
C ARG A 248 15.45 21.73 -7.83
N HIS A 249 14.42 20.90 -7.94
CA HIS A 249 13.03 21.33 -7.95
C HIS A 249 12.24 20.48 -6.96
N ILE A 250 11.38 21.13 -6.18
CA ILE A 250 10.46 20.46 -5.25
C ILE A 250 9.04 20.88 -5.62
N LEU A 251 8.20 19.91 -5.94
CA LEU A 251 6.78 20.11 -6.22
C LEU A 251 5.97 19.54 -5.05
N LEU A 252 5.27 20.43 -4.35
CA LEU A 252 4.44 20.09 -3.19
C LEU A 252 2.96 20.06 -3.60
N TYR A 253 2.31 18.92 -3.35
CA TYR A 253 0.87 18.76 -3.50
C TYR A 253 0.25 18.59 -2.12
N PHE A 254 -0.64 19.51 -1.74
CA PHE A 254 -1.37 19.44 -0.48
C PHE A 254 -2.83 19.05 -0.73
N SER A 255 -3.30 18.05 0.02
CA SER A 255 -4.68 17.59 0.05
C SER A 255 -5.25 17.70 1.45
N GLY A 256 -6.55 18.00 1.55
CA GLY A 256 -7.25 18.10 2.84
C GLY A 256 -7.12 19.47 3.54
N ILE A 257 -6.77 20.51 2.78
CA ILE A 257 -6.78 21.92 3.22
C ILE A 257 -7.96 22.63 2.53
N SER A 258 -8.82 23.29 3.30
CA SER A 258 -9.93 24.07 2.74
C SER A 258 -9.44 25.43 2.21
N GLU A 259 -10.20 26.04 1.30
CA GLU A 259 -9.86 27.36 0.72
C GLU A 259 -9.62 28.44 1.80
N GLY A 260 -10.42 28.42 2.87
CA GLY A 260 -10.27 29.35 4.00
C GLY A 260 -8.96 29.18 4.79
N GLN A 261 -8.21 28.10 4.55
CA GLN A 261 -6.92 27.83 5.17
C GLN A 261 -5.74 28.18 4.26
N TRP A 262 -5.96 28.64 3.03
CA TRP A 262 -4.86 28.95 2.09
C TRP A 262 -4.05 30.20 2.48
N GLY A 263 -4.67 31.12 3.23
CA GLY A 263 -4.03 32.36 3.68
C GLY A 263 -3.39 32.30 5.07
N MET A 264 -3.41 31.13 5.73
CA MET A 264 -2.78 30.90 7.04
C MET A 264 -1.41 30.25 6.86
#